data_AF-A0A2M7QIQ8-F1
#
_entry.id   AF-A0A2M7QIQ8-F1
#
_cell.length_a   1.000
_cell.length_b   1.000
_cell.length_c   1.000
_cell.angle_alpha   90.00
_cell.angle_beta   90.00
_cell.angle_gamma   90.00
#
_symmetry.space_group_name_H-M   'P 1'
#
loop_
_entity.id
_entity.type
_entity.pdbx_description
1 polymer ?
#
loop_
_entity_poly.entity_id
_entity_poly.type
_entity_poly.pdbx_seq_one_letter_code
_entity_poly.pdbx_strand_id
1 'polypeptide(L)'
;MLSFFIVLINPNGINGALYPLRIFSNYGYPIVENQNVFFLSERISNHLVTYFFIISPVIIITIFYLIFRRKILESLLLTGMFSFSVFQIRHFPFLVLTVIPFASWMIHSLYFYIHKLFKKINLTSYRNSIILLFLFIISFLSFFFFDNSYSNTFDSDKRFGFGFEENEKEATDFILKHNLKGNVFNNFDIGGYLVYRFYPKYQLFIDNRPEAYPSDFVQNIYIHMQEKIDLQNSIFKKYDIKTVVFSHTDQTPWAQQFISRISQDNNWKLVFLNSRIIIFTQNTKLPDLRDNRLFFKKSIDKENSYLNLLRFSGIFNSLHIDDLANYAFKKAEKLGIDSCSIKRNIVMQMKNSIYFSQVDNYKRSSFWCF
;
A
#
# COMPACT_ATOMS: atom_id res chain seq x y z
N MET A 1 14.43 32.65 16.65
CA MET A 1 15.79 32.50 17.22
C MET A 1 15.84 31.48 18.37
N LEU A 2 14.93 31.53 19.35
CA LEU A 2 14.95 30.59 20.50
C LEU A 2 14.93 29.10 20.08
N SER A 3 14.09 28.73 19.10
CA SER A 3 13.99 27.36 18.60
C SER A 3 15.30 26.83 17.99
N PHE A 4 16.11 27.70 17.38
CA PHE A 4 17.40 27.32 16.80
C PHE A 4 18.40 26.93 17.89
N PHE A 5 18.49 27.72 18.97
CA PHE A 5 19.37 27.42 20.09
C PHE A 5 18.91 26.19 20.89
N ILE A 6 17.60 25.97 21.03
CA ILE A 6 17.06 24.78 21.72
C ILE A 6 17.45 23.49 20.99
N VAL A 7 17.48 23.48 19.65
CA VAL A 7 17.89 22.29 18.88
C VAL A 7 19.34 21.91 19.14
N LEU A 8 20.23 22.87 19.44
CA LEU A 8 21.63 22.61 19.76
C LEU A 8 21.85 22.01 21.15
N ILE A 9 20.86 22.07 22.04
CA ILE A 9 20.89 21.44 23.38
C ILE A 9 20.60 19.92 23.28
N ASN A 10 20.14 19.43 22.13
CA ASN A 10 20.01 17.99 21.88
C ASN A 10 21.35 17.27 22.10
N PRO A 11 21.39 16.05 22.67
CA PRO A 11 22.63 15.27 22.79
C PRO A 11 23.42 15.09 21.48
N ASN A 12 22.73 15.15 20.33
CA ASN A 12 23.33 15.09 19.00
C ASN A 12 23.78 16.46 18.45
N GLY A 13 23.57 17.55 19.19
CA GLY A 13 23.99 18.92 18.86
C GLY A 13 23.64 19.34 17.43
N ILE A 14 24.65 19.87 16.71
CA ILE A 14 24.50 20.30 15.32
C ILE A 14 24.22 19.14 14.35
N ASN A 15 24.67 17.91 14.66
CA ASN A 15 24.38 16.75 13.83
C ASN A 15 22.89 16.40 13.87
N GLY A 16 22.27 16.51 15.06
CA GLY A 16 20.81 16.40 15.20
C GLY A 16 20.08 17.51 14.44
N ALA A 17 20.58 18.75 14.53
CA ALA A 17 20.03 19.90 13.81
C ALA A 17 20.04 19.72 12.28
N LEU A 18 21.13 19.14 11.75
CA LEU A 18 21.34 18.91 10.32
C LEU A 18 20.80 17.56 9.83
N TYR A 19 20.29 16.70 10.72
CA TYR A 19 19.82 15.37 10.36
C TYR A 19 18.70 15.39 9.29
N PRO A 20 17.69 16.29 9.33
CA PRO A 20 16.67 16.34 8.27
C PRO A 20 17.23 16.55 6.86
N LEU A 21 18.38 17.21 6.74
CA LEU A 21 19.06 17.41 5.44
C LEU A 21 19.81 16.15 4.97
N ARG A 22 20.05 15.20 5.87
CA ARG A 22 20.79 13.94 5.62
C ARG A 22 19.94 12.68 5.81
N ILE A 23 18.65 12.81 6.15
CA ILE A 23 17.77 11.69 6.49
C ILE A 23 17.65 10.66 5.36
N PHE A 24 17.83 11.09 4.11
CA PHE A 24 17.78 10.21 2.93
C PHE A 24 19.15 9.63 2.52
N SER A 25 20.24 9.95 3.22
CA SER A 25 21.59 9.49 2.86
C SER A 25 21.85 8.01 3.16
N ASN A 26 21.10 7.42 4.09
CA ASN A 26 21.33 6.07 4.61
C ASN A 26 20.06 5.20 4.48
N TYR A 27 19.44 5.22 3.30
CA TYR A 27 18.14 4.60 3.07
C TYR A 27 18.29 3.19 2.49
N GLY A 28 18.19 2.17 3.35
CA GLY A 28 18.43 0.77 2.96
C GLY A 28 17.22 -0.01 2.47
N TYR A 29 16.01 0.46 2.74
CA TYR A 29 14.76 -0.24 2.41
C TYR A 29 13.94 0.55 1.37
N PRO A 30 13.53 -0.06 0.24
CA PRO A 30 12.69 0.63 -0.73
C PRO A 30 11.26 0.81 -0.18
N ILE A 31 10.79 2.05 -0.16
CA ILE A 31 9.45 2.41 0.33
C ILE A 31 8.55 2.81 -0.85
N VAL A 32 7.26 2.43 -0.77
CA VAL A 32 6.25 2.64 -1.81
C VAL A 32 6.12 4.12 -2.18
N GLU A 33 6.14 4.99 -1.18
CA GLU A 33 6.02 6.44 -1.30
C GLU A 33 7.15 7.10 -2.13
N ASN A 34 8.32 6.45 -2.19
CA ASN A 34 9.47 6.92 -2.95
C ASN A 34 9.55 6.31 -4.36
N GLN A 35 8.60 5.45 -4.74
CA GLN A 35 8.58 4.82 -6.06
C GLN A 35 7.93 5.74 -7.10
N ASN A 36 8.36 5.57 -8.35
CA ASN A 36 7.79 6.27 -9.49
C ASN A 36 6.43 5.68 -9.91
N VAL A 37 5.64 6.49 -10.61
CA VAL A 37 4.27 6.13 -11.01
C VAL A 37 4.22 4.90 -11.92
N PHE A 38 5.20 4.74 -12.80
CA PHE A 38 5.24 3.62 -13.75
C PHE A 38 5.55 2.29 -13.04
N PHE A 39 6.55 2.29 -12.15
CA PHE A 39 6.93 1.13 -11.34
C PHE A 39 5.75 0.60 -10.53
N LEU A 40 4.97 1.49 -9.92
CA LEU A 40 3.80 1.12 -9.13
C LEU A 40 2.63 0.68 -9.99
N SER A 41 2.36 1.35 -11.11
CA SER A 41 1.24 1.01 -12.00
C SER A 41 1.28 -0.43 -12.52
N GLU A 42 2.48 -1.00 -12.70
CA GLU A 42 2.67 -2.37 -13.17
C GLU A 42 2.54 -3.42 -12.06
N ARG A 43 2.70 -3.04 -10.79
CA ARG A 43 2.86 -3.98 -9.66
C ARG A 43 1.69 -3.96 -8.70
N ILE A 44 1.09 -2.80 -8.47
CA ILE A 44 0.09 -2.59 -7.43
C ILE A 44 -1.10 -1.84 -8.02
N SER A 45 -2.32 -2.22 -7.62
CA SER A 45 -3.51 -1.41 -7.87
C SER A 45 -3.49 -0.23 -6.89
N ASN A 46 -3.21 0.98 -7.37
CA ASN A 46 -3.15 2.16 -6.52
C ASN A 46 -3.97 3.31 -7.14
N HIS A 47 -5.12 3.59 -6.52
CA HIS A 47 -6.05 4.63 -6.96
C HIS A 47 -5.41 6.02 -7.09
N LEU A 48 -4.38 6.34 -6.30
CA LEU A 48 -3.66 7.61 -6.41
C LEU A 48 -2.90 7.70 -7.75
N VAL A 49 -2.30 6.60 -8.19
CA VAL A 49 -1.62 6.51 -9.49
C VAL A 49 -2.63 6.61 -10.63
N THR A 50 -3.80 5.97 -10.48
CA THR A 50 -4.92 6.14 -11.42
C THR A 50 -5.34 7.60 -11.56
N TYR A 51 -5.54 8.31 -10.43
CA TYR A 51 -5.92 9.74 -10.44
C TYR A 51 -4.84 10.63 -11.05
N PHE A 52 -3.57 10.31 -10.80
CA PHE A 52 -2.46 11.00 -11.43
C PHE A 52 -2.57 10.93 -12.96
N PHE A 53 -2.80 9.75 -13.54
CA PHE A 53 -2.95 9.61 -15.00
C PHE A 53 -4.21 10.32 -15.53
N ILE A 54 -5.33 10.27 -14.81
CA ILE A 54 -6.58 10.96 -15.21
C ILE A 54 -6.40 12.49 -15.23
N ILE A 55 -5.67 13.06 -14.26
CA ILE A 55 -5.51 14.51 -14.12
C ILE A 55 -4.33 15.04 -14.96
N SER A 56 -3.39 14.17 -15.35
CA SER A 56 -2.20 14.54 -16.14
C SER A 56 -2.50 15.39 -17.39
N PRO A 57 -3.52 15.10 -18.22
CA PRO A 57 -3.86 15.96 -19.36
C PRO A 57 -4.21 17.40 -18.94
N VAL A 58 -4.97 17.57 -17.86
CA VAL A 58 -5.34 18.90 -17.34
C VAL A 58 -4.10 19.65 -16.84
N ILE A 59 -3.18 18.96 -16.18
CA ILE A 59 -1.90 19.52 -15.72
C ILE A 59 -1.07 19.98 -16.93
N ILE A 60 -0.92 19.13 -17.94
CA ILE A 60 -0.12 19.43 -19.15
C ILE A 60 -0.71 20.63 -19.89
N ILE A 61 -2.03 20.68 -20.09
CA ILE A 61 -2.71 21.82 -20.71
C ILE A 61 -2.49 23.10 -19.88
N THR A 62 -2.56 23.00 -18.55
CA THR A 62 -2.31 24.13 -17.65
C THR A 62 -0.87 24.63 -17.77
N ILE A 63 0.13 23.75 -17.86
CA ILE A 63 1.53 24.11 -18.09
C ILE A 63 1.68 24.87 -19.41
N PHE A 64 1.14 24.33 -20.51
CA PHE A 64 1.21 25.01 -21.82
C PHE A 64 0.50 26.35 -21.82
N TYR A 65 -0.65 26.45 -21.14
CA TYR A 65 -1.37 27.71 -20.98
C TYR A 65 -0.51 28.75 -20.24
N LEU A 66 0.13 28.37 -19.13
CA LEU A 66 1.03 29.26 -18.37
C LEU A 66 2.22 29.73 -19.24
N ILE A 67 2.83 28.82 -19.99
CA ILE A 67 3.92 29.15 -20.93
C ILE A 67 3.44 30.15 -21.99
N PHE A 68 2.27 29.90 -22.61
CA PHE A 68 1.67 30.80 -23.60
C PHE A 68 1.38 32.19 -23.02
N ARG A 69 0.97 32.26 -21.75
CA ARG A 69 0.72 33.52 -21.03
C ARG A 69 2.00 34.14 -20.45
N ARG A 70 3.18 33.63 -20.80
CA ARG A 70 4.50 34.09 -20.32
C ARG A 70 4.65 34.04 -18.80
N LYS A 71 3.91 33.15 -18.14
CA LYS A 71 3.97 32.87 -16.69
C LYS A 71 5.06 31.85 -16.39
N ILE A 72 6.31 32.25 -16.64
CA ILE A 72 7.47 31.35 -16.64
C ILE A 72 7.67 30.72 -15.27
N LEU A 73 7.64 31.51 -14.18
CA LEU A 73 7.86 30.99 -12.82
C LEU A 73 6.77 30.00 -12.40
N GLU A 74 5.51 30.32 -12.69
CA GLU A 74 4.37 29.44 -12.41
C GLU A 74 4.45 28.15 -13.23
N SER A 75 4.83 28.25 -14.51
CA SER A 75 5.03 27.08 -15.37
C SER A 75 6.19 26.20 -14.86
N LEU A 76 7.31 26.79 -14.45
CA LEU A 76 8.45 26.07 -13.89
C LEU A 76 8.09 25.37 -12.58
N LEU A 77 7.34 26.05 -11.71
CA LEU A 77 6.87 25.46 -10.45
C LEU A 77 5.96 24.25 -10.70
N LEU A 78 4.96 24.39 -11.58
CA LEU A 78 4.03 23.30 -11.89
C LEU A 78 4.73 22.15 -12.62
N THR A 79 5.61 22.45 -13.57
CA THR A 79 6.43 21.43 -14.25
C THR A 79 7.33 20.70 -13.25
N GLY A 80 8.01 21.41 -12.36
CA GLY A 80 8.86 20.81 -11.34
C GLY A 80 8.08 19.87 -10.41
N MET A 81 6.92 20.29 -9.90
CA MET A 81 6.07 19.45 -9.04
C MET A 81 5.47 18.26 -9.79
N PHE A 82 5.11 18.44 -11.06
CA PHE A 82 4.65 17.35 -11.91
C PHE A 82 5.77 16.32 -12.13
N SER A 83 6.98 16.76 -12.47
CA SER A 83 8.15 15.90 -12.62
C SER A 83 8.48 15.16 -11.33
N PHE A 84 8.54 15.84 -10.19
CA PHE A 84 8.77 15.17 -8.90
C PHE A 84 7.70 14.12 -8.58
N SER A 85 6.44 14.40 -8.90
CA SER A 85 5.34 13.45 -8.72
C SER A 85 5.42 12.22 -9.64
N VAL A 86 5.96 12.37 -10.86
CA VAL A 86 6.25 11.21 -11.72
C VAL A 86 7.30 10.31 -11.07
N PHE A 87 8.35 10.90 -10.48
CA PHE A 87 9.45 10.14 -9.88
C PHE A 87 9.12 9.56 -8.50
N GLN A 88 8.29 10.22 -7.69
CA GLN A 88 7.91 9.76 -6.35
C GLN A 88 6.46 10.16 -6.01
N ILE A 89 5.62 9.17 -5.70
CA ILE A 89 4.20 9.43 -5.40
C ILE A 89 3.97 10.29 -4.15
N ARG A 90 4.95 10.36 -3.23
CA ARG A 90 4.87 11.23 -2.05
C ARG A 90 4.72 12.71 -2.38
N HIS A 91 5.03 13.11 -3.63
CA HIS A 91 4.88 14.49 -4.06
C HIS A 91 3.48 14.83 -4.57
N PHE A 92 2.56 13.86 -4.67
CA PHE A 92 1.19 14.08 -5.12
C PHE A 92 0.45 15.19 -4.33
N PRO A 93 0.52 15.28 -2.99
CA PRO A 93 -0.13 16.36 -2.27
C PRO A 93 0.37 17.75 -2.70
N PHE A 94 1.68 17.90 -2.94
CA PHE A 94 2.27 19.16 -3.39
C PHE A 94 1.88 19.50 -4.83
N LEU A 95 1.79 18.50 -5.71
CA LEU A 95 1.26 18.68 -7.06
C LEU A 95 -0.20 19.13 -7.03
N VAL A 96 -1.04 18.53 -6.19
CA VAL A 96 -2.46 18.92 -6.06
C VAL A 96 -2.58 20.37 -5.56
N LEU A 97 -1.80 20.76 -4.54
CA LEU A 97 -1.79 22.12 -4.01
C LEU A 97 -1.32 23.16 -5.04
N THR A 98 -0.44 22.78 -5.96
CA THR A 98 0.05 23.67 -7.02
C THR A 98 -0.85 23.72 -8.24
N VAL A 99 -1.43 22.61 -8.67
CA VAL A 99 -2.30 22.58 -9.86
C VAL A 99 -3.63 23.29 -9.62
N ILE A 100 -4.22 23.22 -8.42
CA ILE A 100 -5.54 23.82 -8.12
C ILE A 100 -5.63 25.31 -8.49
N PRO A 101 -4.76 26.21 -7.98
CA PRO A 101 -4.86 27.63 -8.28
C PRO A 101 -4.57 27.92 -9.76
N PHE A 102 -3.61 27.23 -10.37
CA PHE A 102 -3.25 27.48 -11.78
C PHE A 102 -4.29 26.97 -12.77
N ALA A 103 -4.85 25.79 -12.54
CA ALA A 103 -5.93 25.26 -13.35
C ALA A 103 -7.20 26.11 -13.20
N SER A 104 -7.49 26.58 -11.99
CA SER A 104 -8.62 27.49 -11.73
C SER A 104 -8.44 28.82 -12.46
N TRP A 105 -7.23 29.39 -12.46
CA TRP A 105 -6.93 30.61 -13.22
C TRP A 105 -7.06 30.41 -14.73
N MET A 106 -6.58 29.27 -15.25
CA MET A 106 -6.75 28.90 -16.65
C MET A 106 -8.22 28.81 -17.03
N ILE A 107 -9.04 28.08 -16.25
CA ILE A 107 -10.47 27.91 -16.49
C ILE A 107 -11.21 29.26 -16.43
N HIS A 108 -10.90 30.09 -15.44
CA HIS A 108 -11.48 31.43 -15.32
C HIS A 108 -11.15 32.32 -16.53
N SER A 109 -9.91 32.27 -17.00
CA SER A 109 -9.47 33.06 -18.16
C SER A 109 -10.13 32.58 -19.46
N LEU A 110 -10.31 31.27 -19.63
CA LEU A 110 -11.05 30.69 -20.75
C LEU A 110 -12.52 31.09 -20.72
N TYR A 111 -13.15 31.05 -19.54
CA TYR A 111 -14.52 31.53 -19.35
C TYR A 111 -14.69 32.98 -19.81
N PHE A 112 -13.79 33.88 -19.41
CA PHE A 112 -13.84 35.28 -19.82
C PHE A 112 -13.71 35.45 -21.34
N TYR A 113 -12.82 34.69 -21.98
CA TYR A 113 -12.62 34.75 -23.43
C TYR A 113 -13.84 34.23 -24.20
N ILE A 114 -14.41 33.10 -23.78
CA ILE A 114 -15.63 32.53 -24.36
C ILE A 114 -16.80 33.50 -24.20
N HIS A 115 -16.97 34.11 -23.02
CA HIS A 115 -18.02 35.09 -22.78
C HIS A 115 -17.90 36.32 -23.70
N LYS A 116 -16.67 36.79 -23.95
CA LYS A 116 -16.40 37.89 -24.88
C LYS A 116 -16.75 37.54 -26.33
N LEU A 117 -16.46 36.31 -26.78
CA LEU A 117 -16.78 35.85 -28.14
C LEU A 117 -18.28 35.62 -28.34
N PHE A 118 -18.95 35.05 -27.34
CA PHE A 118 -20.37 34.70 -27.39
C PHE A 118 -21.21 35.69 -26.58
N LYS A 119 -21.06 37.00 -26.83
CA LYS A 119 -21.79 38.09 -26.14
C LYS A 119 -23.32 37.93 -26.13
N LYS A 120 -23.89 37.14 -27.05
CA LYS A 120 -25.34 36.85 -27.11
C LYS A 120 -25.80 35.79 -26.10
N ILE A 121 -24.90 34.99 -25.53
CA ILE A 121 -25.25 33.96 -24.55
C ILE A 121 -25.25 34.59 -23.16
N ASN A 122 -26.43 34.72 -22.55
CA ASN A 122 -26.55 35.22 -21.19
C ASN A 122 -26.15 34.13 -20.18
N LEU A 123 -24.84 33.98 -19.93
CA LEU A 123 -24.28 32.97 -19.02
C LEU A 123 -24.83 33.09 -17.58
N THR A 124 -25.33 34.26 -17.18
CA THR A 124 -25.98 34.45 -15.87
C THR A 124 -27.25 33.60 -15.72
N SER A 125 -27.94 33.29 -16.83
CA SER A 125 -29.12 32.42 -16.84
C SER A 125 -28.81 30.99 -16.43
N TYR A 126 -27.56 30.53 -16.59
CA TYR A 126 -27.13 29.17 -16.27
C TYR A 126 -26.41 29.07 -14.92
N ARG A 127 -26.22 30.18 -14.20
CA ARG A 127 -25.52 30.20 -12.91
C ARG A 127 -26.13 29.22 -11.92
N ASN A 128 -27.46 29.24 -11.79
CA ASN A 128 -28.17 28.34 -10.89
C ASN A 128 -28.04 26.88 -11.35
N SER A 129 -28.07 26.62 -12.66
CA SER A 129 -27.85 25.28 -13.22
C SER A 129 -26.43 24.75 -12.92
N ILE A 130 -25.40 25.59 -13.01
CA ILE A 130 -24.02 25.22 -12.67
C ILE A 130 -23.88 24.94 -11.17
N ILE A 131 -24.48 25.77 -10.32
CA ILE A 131 -24.49 25.55 -8.87
C ILE A 131 -25.20 24.24 -8.53
N LEU A 132 -26.37 23.99 -9.14
CA LEU A 132 -27.11 22.74 -8.95
C LEU A 132 -26.33 21.52 -9.44
N LEU A 133 -25.65 21.62 -10.58
CA LEU A 133 -24.77 20.55 -11.08
C LEU A 133 -23.61 20.29 -10.12
N PHE A 134 -22.99 21.34 -9.59
CA PHE A 134 -21.90 21.20 -8.63
C PHE A 134 -22.38 20.55 -7.32
N LEU A 135 -23.53 20.97 -6.79
CA LEU A 135 -24.15 20.35 -5.62
C LEU A 135 -24.54 18.89 -5.89
N PHE A 136 -25.03 18.58 -7.09
CA PHE A 136 -25.33 17.22 -7.51
C PHE A 136 -24.06 16.37 -7.56
N ILE A 137 -22.97 16.86 -8.14
CA ILE A 137 -21.68 16.14 -8.18
C ILE A 137 -21.15 15.90 -6.76
N ILE A 138 -21.19 16.91 -5.88
CA ILE A 138 -20.77 16.74 -4.48
C ILE A 138 -21.64 15.70 -3.78
N SER A 139 -22.96 15.78 -3.95
CA SER A 139 -23.90 14.83 -3.35
C SER A 139 -23.64 13.41 -3.86
N PHE A 140 -23.44 13.24 -5.17
CA PHE A 140 -23.10 11.97 -5.79
C PHE A 140 -21.77 11.41 -5.28
N LEU A 141 -20.71 12.22 -5.25
CA LEU A 141 -19.40 11.79 -4.73
C LEU A 141 -19.47 11.44 -3.23
N SER A 142 -20.26 12.19 -2.47
CA SER A 142 -20.50 11.91 -1.05
C SER A 142 -21.23 10.58 -0.87
N PHE A 143 -22.30 10.35 -1.63
CA PHE A 143 -23.02 9.07 -1.64
C PHE A 143 -22.10 7.91 -2.06
N PHE A 144 -21.34 8.09 -3.14
CA PHE A 144 -20.37 7.11 -3.64
C PHE A 144 -19.32 6.74 -2.58
N PHE A 145 -18.92 7.70 -1.75
CA PHE A 145 -17.99 7.47 -0.63
C PHE A 145 -18.68 6.81 0.57
N PHE A 146 -19.85 7.31 1.00
CA PHE A 146 -20.59 6.84 2.17
C PHE A 146 -21.14 5.42 2.02
N ASP A 147 -21.57 5.05 0.82
CA ASP A 147 -22.09 3.70 0.52
C ASP A 147 -20.97 2.66 0.31
N ASN A 148 -19.69 3.04 0.48
CA ASN A 148 -18.52 2.20 0.20
C ASN A 148 -18.35 1.75 -1.25
N SER A 149 -19.14 2.30 -2.18
CA SER A 149 -18.99 2.06 -3.61
C SER A 149 -17.59 2.46 -4.08
N TYR A 150 -17.05 3.59 -3.59
CA TYR A 150 -15.65 3.99 -3.79
C TYR A 150 -14.67 2.88 -3.39
N SER A 151 -14.80 2.34 -2.18
CA SER A 151 -13.88 1.33 -1.66
C SER A 151 -13.93 0.04 -2.46
N ASN A 152 -15.11 -0.36 -2.95
CA ASN A 152 -15.26 -1.53 -3.83
C ASN A 152 -14.65 -1.29 -5.22
N THR A 153 -14.85 -0.12 -5.82
CA THR A 153 -14.32 0.20 -7.16
C THR A 153 -12.78 0.28 -7.15
N PHE A 154 -12.20 0.83 -6.09
CA PHE A 154 -10.76 1.06 -5.98
C PHE A 154 -10.02 0.02 -5.13
N ASP A 155 -10.65 -1.12 -4.84
CA ASP A 155 -10.08 -2.22 -4.05
C ASP A 155 -9.45 -1.77 -2.72
N SER A 156 -10.10 -0.83 -2.05
CA SER A 156 -9.68 -0.32 -0.75
C SER A 156 -10.28 -1.14 0.37
N ASP A 157 -9.44 -1.65 1.27
CA ASP A 157 -9.88 -2.25 2.53
C ASP A 157 -10.59 -1.26 3.44
N LYS A 158 -10.27 0.03 3.29
CA LYS A 158 -10.84 1.10 4.11
C LYS A 158 -12.28 1.34 3.70
N ARG A 159 -13.19 1.16 4.65
CA ARG A 159 -14.62 1.46 4.53
C ARG A 159 -14.93 2.79 5.18
N PHE A 160 -15.95 3.48 4.70
CA PHE A 160 -16.50 4.65 5.35
C PHE A 160 -17.03 4.29 6.75
N GLY A 161 -16.68 5.13 7.73
CA GLY A 161 -17.08 4.96 9.13
C GLY A 161 -15.87 4.98 10.06
N PHE A 162 -16.13 4.77 11.34
CA PHE A 162 -15.11 4.60 12.36
C PHE A 162 -14.88 3.12 12.59
N GLY A 163 -13.62 2.70 12.61
CA GLY A 163 -13.25 1.32 12.86
C GLY A 163 -11.75 1.15 12.96
N PHE A 164 -11.33 0.04 13.55
CA PHE A 164 -9.94 -0.40 13.60
C PHE A 164 -9.82 -1.71 12.82
N GLU A 165 -8.77 -1.85 12.03
CA GLU A 165 -8.40 -3.15 11.48
C GLU A 165 -7.79 -3.98 12.61
N GLU A 166 -8.43 -5.10 12.96
CA GLU A 166 -8.03 -5.91 14.12
C GLU A 166 -6.95 -6.95 13.79
N ASN A 167 -6.51 -7.09 12.54
CA ASN A 167 -5.65 -8.19 12.11
C ASN A 167 -4.35 -8.29 12.93
N GLU A 168 -3.63 -7.17 13.08
CA GLU A 168 -2.39 -7.08 13.84
C GLU A 168 -2.67 -7.20 15.34
N LYS A 169 -3.81 -6.68 15.80
CA LYS A 169 -4.23 -6.77 17.20
C LYS A 169 -4.47 -8.23 17.60
N GLU A 170 -5.25 -8.99 16.84
CA GLU A 170 -5.52 -10.41 17.08
C GLU A 170 -4.23 -11.23 17.17
N ALA A 171 -3.28 -10.97 16.26
CA ALA A 171 -1.99 -11.65 16.24
C ALA A 171 -1.15 -11.32 17.49
N THR A 172 -1.08 -10.05 17.87
CA THR A 172 -0.34 -9.63 19.08
C THR A 172 -0.99 -10.15 20.36
N ASP A 173 -2.33 -10.11 20.45
CA ASP A 173 -3.10 -10.68 21.56
C ASP A 173 -2.88 -12.19 21.68
N PHE A 174 -2.83 -12.91 20.55
CA PHE A 174 -2.52 -14.33 20.52
C PHE A 174 -1.13 -14.63 21.11
N ILE A 175 -0.11 -13.86 20.72
CA ILE A 175 1.27 -14.01 21.19
C ILE A 175 1.37 -13.76 22.69
N LEU A 176 0.75 -12.67 23.16
CA LEU A 176 0.74 -12.29 24.57
C LEU A 176 0.01 -13.32 25.43
N LYS A 177 -1.17 -13.76 24.98
CA LYS A 177 -2.02 -14.76 25.67
C LYS A 177 -1.32 -16.10 25.83
N HIS A 178 -0.64 -16.58 24.79
CA HIS A 178 0.07 -17.87 24.84
C HIS A 178 1.52 -17.75 25.34
N ASN A 179 1.97 -16.54 25.65
CA ASN A 179 3.30 -16.24 26.12
C ASN A 179 4.38 -16.94 25.27
N LEU A 180 4.33 -16.72 23.94
CA LEU A 180 5.32 -17.31 23.04
C LEU A 180 6.72 -16.90 23.47
N LYS A 181 7.70 -17.78 23.29
CA LYS A 181 9.06 -17.60 23.81
C LYS A 181 9.99 -16.96 22.77
N GLY A 182 11.11 -16.42 23.26
CA GLY A 182 12.20 -15.87 22.46
C GLY A 182 11.87 -14.52 21.84
N ASN A 183 12.86 -13.98 21.13
CA ASN A 183 12.71 -12.74 20.38
C ASN A 183 11.91 -12.95 19.09
N VAL A 184 11.35 -11.86 18.59
CA VAL A 184 10.46 -11.86 17.44
C VAL A 184 11.21 -11.39 16.19
N PHE A 185 11.19 -12.23 15.15
CA PHE A 185 11.54 -11.79 13.80
C PHE A 185 10.27 -11.35 13.07
N ASN A 186 10.25 -10.10 12.63
CA ASN A 186 9.11 -9.51 11.95
C ASN A 186 9.52 -8.91 10.61
N ASN A 187 8.56 -8.76 9.71
CA ASN A 187 8.79 -7.99 8.50
C ASN A 187 8.66 -6.47 8.78
N PHE A 188 9.22 -5.68 7.87
CA PHE A 188 9.38 -4.24 8.00
C PHE A 188 8.05 -3.52 8.24
N ASP A 189 7.02 -3.86 7.46
CA ASP A 189 5.75 -3.12 7.39
C ASP A 189 5.01 -3.01 8.72
N ILE A 190 5.07 -4.06 9.55
CA ILE A 190 4.32 -4.14 10.82
C ILE A 190 5.17 -3.79 12.04
N GLY A 191 6.46 -3.49 11.86
CA GLY A 191 7.41 -3.28 12.95
C GLY A 191 6.94 -2.22 13.96
N GLY A 192 6.46 -1.07 13.47
CA GLY A 192 6.04 0.03 14.36
C GLY A 192 4.85 -0.33 15.25
N TYR A 193 3.88 -1.08 14.72
CA TYR A 193 2.74 -1.56 15.51
C TYR A 193 3.17 -2.60 16.55
N LEU A 194 4.05 -3.54 16.15
CA LEU A 194 4.56 -4.56 17.06
C LEU A 194 5.38 -3.92 18.19
N VAL A 195 6.20 -2.90 17.90
CA VAL A 195 6.97 -2.17 18.93
C VAL A 195 6.03 -1.60 19.98
N TYR A 196 4.94 -0.95 19.55
CA TYR A 196 3.93 -0.42 20.46
C TYR A 196 3.27 -1.50 21.33
N ARG A 197 2.91 -2.65 20.76
CA ARG A 197 2.19 -3.72 21.49
C ARG A 197 3.07 -4.57 22.38
N PHE A 198 4.32 -4.80 21.99
CA PHE A 198 5.19 -5.74 22.67
C PHE A 198 6.18 -5.11 23.63
N TYR A 199 6.44 -3.81 23.55
CA TYR A 199 7.36 -3.16 24.48
C TYR A 199 6.82 -3.24 25.92
N PRO A 200 7.69 -3.53 26.93
CA PRO A 200 9.11 -3.88 26.84
C PRO A 200 9.39 -5.40 26.74
N LYS A 201 8.35 -6.23 26.65
CA LYS A 201 8.41 -7.69 26.81
C LYS A 201 9.11 -8.42 25.67
N TYR A 202 8.82 -8.09 24.41
CA TYR A 202 9.49 -8.72 23.26
C TYR A 202 10.39 -7.72 22.55
N GLN A 203 11.58 -8.18 22.18
CA GLN A 203 12.45 -7.46 21.26
C GLN A 203 12.11 -7.85 19.83
N LEU A 204 12.06 -6.83 18.97
CA LEU A 204 11.77 -6.95 17.56
C LEU A 204 13.04 -6.78 16.74
N PHE A 205 13.04 -7.37 15.55
CA PHE A 205 14.22 -7.36 14.70
C PHE A 205 14.33 -6.07 13.88
N ILE A 206 13.19 -5.52 13.44
CA ILE A 206 13.17 -4.30 12.62
C ILE A 206 11.88 -3.49 12.87
N ASP A 207 11.98 -2.18 12.63
CA ASP A 207 10.88 -1.21 12.68
C ASP A 207 10.69 -0.55 11.31
N ASN A 208 9.50 -0.01 11.03
CA ASN A 208 9.10 0.53 9.72
C ASN A 208 9.69 1.92 9.40
N ARG A 209 10.69 2.38 10.16
CA ARG A 209 11.42 3.62 9.96
C ARG A 209 12.76 3.32 9.27
N PRO A 210 12.86 3.48 7.95
CA PRO A 210 14.05 3.08 7.20
C PRO A 210 15.28 3.89 7.62
N GLU A 211 15.11 5.15 8.03
CA GLU A 211 16.17 6.03 8.49
C GLU A 211 16.69 5.68 9.89
N ALA A 212 15.97 4.83 10.63
CA ALA A 212 16.35 4.39 11.98
C ALA A 212 17.41 3.26 11.95
N TYR A 213 17.66 2.66 10.79
CA TYR A 213 18.59 1.56 10.63
C TYR A 213 19.68 1.88 9.60
N PRO A 214 20.93 1.43 9.81
CA PRO A 214 21.96 1.51 8.78
C PRO A 214 21.55 0.75 7.51
N SER A 215 21.79 1.33 6.34
CA SER A 215 21.51 0.70 5.06
C SER A 215 22.19 -0.66 4.92
N ASP A 216 23.43 -0.76 5.41
CA ASP A 216 24.21 -2.00 5.43
C ASP A 216 23.50 -3.10 6.24
N PHE A 217 22.95 -2.78 7.42
CA PHE A 217 22.17 -3.73 8.21
C PHE A 217 20.93 -4.20 7.45
N VAL A 218 20.18 -3.27 6.86
CA VAL A 218 18.95 -3.62 6.13
C VAL A 218 19.26 -4.53 4.94
N GLN A 219 20.22 -4.14 4.10
CA GLN A 219 20.54 -4.86 2.86
C GLN A 219 21.29 -6.16 3.13
N ASN A 220 22.37 -6.10 3.91
CA ASN A 220 23.27 -7.24 4.06
C ASN A 220 22.89 -8.21 5.17
N ILE A 221 22.07 -7.80 6.13
CA ILE A 221 21.58 -8.66 7.22
C ILE A 221 20.10 -8.97 7.04
N TYR A 222 19.21 -7.97 7.16
CA TYR A 222 17.77 -8.18 7.23
C TYR A 222 17.16 -8.76 5.94
N ILE A 223 17.55 -8.28 4.76
CA ILE A 223 17.09 -8.81 3.48
C ILE A 223 17.77 -10.15 3.20
N HIS A 224 19.11 -10.22 3.23
CA HIS A 224 19.83 -11.45 2.90
C HIS A 224 19.50 -12.64 3.81
N MET A 225 19.16 -12.44 5.09
CA MET A 225 18.76 -13.54 5.96
C MET A 225 17.40 -14.14 5.59
N GLN A 226 16.56 -13.42 4.86
CA GLN A 226 15.30 -13.93 4.33
C GLN A 226 15.52 -14.80 3.08
N GLU A 227 16.60 -14.54 2.34
CA GLU A 227 16.97 -15.27 1.12
C GLU A 227 17.90 -16.46 1.40
N LYS A 228 18.80 -16.35 2.39
CA LYS A 228 19.87 -17.33 2.66
C LYS A 228 19.66 -18.06 3.98
N ILE A 229 19.42 -19.37 3.91
CA ILE A 229 19.15 -20.24 5.08
C ILE A 229 20.29 -20.25 6.09
N ASP A 230 21.56 -20.29 5.65
CA ASP A 230 22.70 -20.36 6.56
C ASP A 230 22.82 -19.08 7.39
N LEU A 231 22.65 -17.92 6.73
CA LEU A 231 22.64 -16.63 7.41
C LEU A 231 21.45 -16.54 8.37
N GLN A 232 20.25 -16.96 7.95
CA GLN A 232 19.08 -17.02 8.83
C GLN A 232 19.38 -17.81 10.11
N ASN A 233 19.88 -19.04 9.99
CA ASN A 233 20.13 -19.91 11.13
C ASN A 233 21.15 -19.30 12.10
N SER A 234 22.21 -18.69 11.56
CA SER A 234 23.23 -18.00 12.37
C SER A 234 22.64 -16.81 13.14
N ILE A 235 21.82 -15.98 12.49
CA ILE A 235 21.21 -14.78 13.07
C ILE A 235 20.12 -15.16 14.08
N PHE A 236 19.26 -16.13 13.75
CA PHE A 236 18.21 -16.61 14.63
C PHE A 236 18.79 -17.19 15.92
N LYS A 237 19.88 -17.95 15.82
CA LYS A 237 20.61 -18.45 17.00
C LYS A 237 21.25 -17.29 17.80
N LYS A 238 21.89 -16.34 17.12
CA LYS A 238 22.56 -15.19 17.77
C LYS A 238 21.60 -14.33 18.60
N TYR A 239 20.39 -14.08 18.09
CA TYR A 239 19.42 -13.20 18.74
C TYR A 239 18.30 -13.95 19.48
N ASP A 240 18.43 -15.27 19.70
CA ASP A 240 17.40 -16.13 20.32
C ASP A 240 15.99 -15.96 19.71
N ILE A 241 15.92 -15.92 18.38
CA ILE A 241 14.66 -15.80 17.65
C ILE A 241 13.94 -17.15 17.66
N LYS A 242 12.74 -17.18 18.26
CA LYS A 242 11.89 -18.39 18.36
C LYS A 242 10.45 -18.15 17.91
N THR A 243 10.14 -16.91 17.53
CA THR A 243 8.83 -16.50 17.05
C THR A 243 9.01 -15.62 15.81
N VAL A 244 8.26 -15.93 14.75
CA VAL A 244 8.22 -15.16 13.50
C VAL A 244 6.82 -14.60 13.36
N VAL A 245 6.71 -13.29 13.12
CA VAL A 245 5.42 -12.58 12.98
C VAL A 245 5.49 -11.72 11.73
N PHE A 246 4.79 -12.14 10.68
CA PHE A 246 4.91 -11.50 9.37
C PHE A 246 3.55 -11.03 8.88
N SER A 247 3.53 -9.88 8.21
CA SER A 247 2.47 -9.58 7.26
C SER A 247 2.71 -10.41 6.01
N HIS A 248 1.83 -11.38 5.76
CA HIS A 248 1.95 -12.25 4.59
C HIS A 248 1.51 -11.58 3.29
N THR A 249 1.04 -10.35 3.36
CA THR A 249 0.76 -9.49 2.19
C THR A 249 1.97 -8.70 1.72
N ASP A 250 3.13 -8.86 2.35
CA ASP A 250 4.40 -8.27 1.91
C ASP A 250 4.74 -8.77 0.49
N GLN A 251 4.87 -7.82 -0.44
CA GLN A 251 5.07 -8.12 -1.86
C GLN A 251 6.55 -8.20 -2.25
N THR A 252 7.46 -8.04 -1.30
CA THR A 252 8.88 -8.07 -1.58
C THR A 252 9.34 -9.49 -1.91
N PRO A 253 10.26 -9.67 -2.89
CA PRO A 253 10.72 -11.00 -3.27
C PRO A 253 11.32 -11.79 -2.10
N TRP A 254 12.06 -11.12 -1.22
CA TRP A 254 12.70 -11.75 -0.06
C TRP A 254 11.67 -12.24 0.97
N ALA A 255 10.61 -11.47 1.25
CA ALA A 255 9.58 -11.89 2.20
C ALA A 255 8.77 -13.09 1.66
N GLN A 256 8.43 -13.08 0.37
CA GLN A 256 7.73 -14.19 -0.28
C GLN A 256 8.56 -15.48 -0.26
N GLN A 257 9.85 -15.39 -0.61
CA GLN A 257 10.78 -16.52 -0.53
C GLN A 257 10.91 -17.03 0.90
N PHE A 258 11.03 -16.13 1.87
CA PHE A 258 11.14 -16.50 3.29
C PHE A 258 9.88 -17.21 3.80
N ILE A 259 8.68 -16.68 3.54
CA ILE A 259 7.41 -17.30 3.97
C ILE A 259 7.25 -18.69 3.34
N SER A 260 7.49 -18.81 2.03
CA SER A 260 7.42 -20.11 1.36
C SER A 260 8.40 -21.11 1.99
N ARG A 261 9.65 -20.71 2.22
CA ARG A 261 10.68 -21.58 2.81
C ARG A 261 10.39 -21.97 4.26
N ILE A 262 10.05 -21.02 5.13
CA ILE A 262 9.77 -21.32 6.54
C ILE A 262 8.51 -22.17 6.71
N SER A 263 7.55 -22.05 5.79
CA SER A 263 6.34 -22.86 5.82
C SER A 263 6.57 -24.35 5.54
N GLN A 264 7.71 -24.71 4.95
CA GLN A 264 8.13 -26.08 4.69
C GLN A 264 9.00 -26.64 5.81
N ASP A 265 9.46 -25.81 6.76
CA ASP A 265 10.27 -26.24 7.89
C ASP A 265 9.38 -26.81 9.00
N ASN A 266 9.55 -28.10 9.31
CA ASN A 266 8.80 -28.79 10.36
C ASN A 266 9.19 -28.33 11.77
N ASN A 267 10.33 -27.66 11.94
CA ASN A 267 10.72 -27.08 13.22
C ASN A 267 9.91 -25.83 13.58
N TRP A 268 9.31 -25.18 12.58
CA TRP A 268 8.51 -23.98 12.74
C TRP A 268 7.03 -24.31 12.59
N LYS A 269 6.30 -24.29 13.71
CA LYS A 269 4.86 -24.57 13.70
C LYS A 269 4.08 -23.32 13.32
N LEU A 270 3.14 -23.45 12.39
CA LEU A 270 2.18 -22.40 12.09
C LEU A 270 1.12 -22.38 13.19
N VAL A 271 1.08 -21.31 13.99
CA VAL A 271 0.19 -21.25 15.17
C VAL A 271 -0.91 -20.21 15.07
N PHE A 272 -0.79 -19.28 14.11
CA PHE A 272 -1.79 -18.27 13.84
C PHE A 272 -1.76 -17.86 12.38
N LEU A 273 -2.95 -17.68 11.80
CA LEU A 273 -3.14 -17.13 10.47
C LEU A 273 -4.47 -16.36 10.44
N ASN A 274 -4.43 -15.09 10.03
CA ASN A 274 -5.62 -14.36 9.62
C ASN A 274 -5.41 -13.73 8.24
N SER A 275 -6.27 -12.78 7.87
CA SER A 275 -6.24 -12.20 6.53
C SER A 275 -4.94 -11.46 6.19
N ARG A 276 -4.13 -11.03 7.19
CA ARG A 276 -2.87 -10.30 6.97
C ARG A 276 -1.66 -10.89 7.66
N ILE A 277 -1.82 -11.44 8.87
CA ILE A 277 -0.72 -11.86 9.73
C ILE A 277 -0.59 -13.37 9.78
N ILE A 278 0.65 -13.84 9.70
CA ILE A 278 1.04 -15.23 9.91
C ILE A 278 2.06 -15.30 11.06
N ILE A 279 1.91 -16.30 11.94
CA ILE A 279 2.85 -16.54 13.05
C ILE A 279 3.38 -17.95 12.98
N PHE A 280 4.72 -18.06 12.95
CA PHE A 280 5.43 -19.31 13.17
C PHE A 280 6.16 -19.28 14.51
N THR A 281 6.24 -20.42 15.18
CA THR A 281 7.01 -20.52 16.43
C THR A 281 7.64 -21.89 16.60
N GLN A 282 8.78 -21.91 17.29
CA GLN A 282 9.40 -23.14 17.79
C GLN A 282 8.83 -23.56 19.16
N ASN A 283 7.79 -22.89 19.67
CA ASN A 283 7.12 -23.27 20.90
C ASN A 283 6.38 -24.62 20.73
N THR A 284 6.84 -25.63 21.47
CA THR A 284 6.42 -27.02 21.28
C THR A 284 4.99 -27.31 21.78
N LYS A 285 4.42 -26.46 22.63
CA LYS A 285 3.12 -26.69 23.28
C LYS A 285 1.90 -26.45 22.38
N LEU A 286 2.02 -25.66 21.32
CA LEU A 286 0.90 -25.35 20.45
C LEU A 286 0.79 -26.38 19.31
N PRO A 287 -0.45 -26.71 18.89
CA PRO A 287 -0.66 -27.53 17.70
C PRO A 287 -0.29 -26.74 16.45
N ASP A 288 0.08 -27.47 15.40
CA ASP A 288 0.31 -26.88 14.10
C ASP A 288 -1.03 -26.71 13.36
N LEU A 289 -1.35 -25.49 12.95
CA LEU A 289 -2.57 -25.21 12.19
C LEU A 289 -2.55 -25.83 10.80
N ARG A 290 -1.36 -26.16 10.25
CA ARG A 290 -1.25 -26.86 8.95
C ARG A 290 -2.06 -28.17 8.96
N ASP A 291 -2.11 -28.86 10.10
CA ASP A 291 -2.85 -30.12 10.26
C ASP A 291 -4.38 -29.93 10.36
N ASN A 292 -4.84 -28.70 10.60
CA ASN A 292 -6.25 -28.37 10.81
C ASN A 292 -6.89 -27.71 9.57
N ARG A 293 -7.06 -28.48 8.50
CA ARG A 293 -7.71 -28.01 7.26
C ARG A 293 -9.11 -27.44 7.49
N LEU A 294 -9.86 -27.99 8.44
CA LEU A 294 -11.21 -27.54 8.77
C LEU A 294 -11.23 -26.11 9.35
N PHE A 295 -10.22 -25.74 10.14
CA PHE A 295 -10.07 -24.39 10.68
C PHE A 295 -9.94 -23.36 9.55
N PHE A 296 -9.08 -23.62 8.57
CA PHE A 296 -8.90 -22.73 7.43
C PHE A 296 -10.15 -22.64 6.58
N LYS A 297 -10.80 -23.77 6.28
CA LYS A 297 -12.06 -23.76 5.52
C LYS A 297 -13.13 -22.92 6.21
N LYS A 298 -13.33 -23.09 7.52
CA LYS A 298 -14.26 -22.25 8.31
C LYS A 298 -13.89 -20.77 8.29
N SER A 299 -12.61 -20.44 8.25
CA SER A 299 -12.14 -19.05 8.17
C SER A 299 -12.48 -18.44 6.81
N ILE A 300 -12.24 -19.19 5.72
CA ILE A 300 -12.66 -18.81 4.37
C ILE A 300 -14.19 -18.65 4.30
N ASP A 301 -14.95 -19.57 4.90
CA ASP A 301 -16.43 -19.57 4.86
C ASP A 301 -17.04 -18.34 5.55
N LYS A 302 -16.42 -17.88 6.65
CA LYS A 302 -16.87 -16.69 7.39
C LYS A 302 -16.44 -15.37 6.74
N GLU A 303 -15.41 -15.38 5.92
CA GLU A 303 -14.88 -14.15 5.31
C GLU A 303 -15.79 -13.66 4.18
N ASN A 304 -16.14 -12.38 4.21
CA ASN A 304 -17.02 -11.72 3.23
C ASN A 304 -16.29 -10.65 2.40
N SER A 305 -15.07 -10.27 2.80
CA SER A 305 -14.21 -9.41 2.00
C SER A 305 -13.50 -10.23 0.93
N TYR A 306 -13.77 -9.94 -0.35
CA TYR A 306 -13.06 -10.56 -1.46
C TYR A 306 -11.55 -10.28 -1.40
N LEU A 307 -11.13 -9.11 -0.88
CA LEU A 307 -9.71 -8.77 -0.71
C LEU A 307 -9.04 -9.70 0.31
N ASN A 308 -9.69 -9.94 1.45
CA ASN A 308 -9.17 -10.90 2.44
C ASN A 308 -9.16 -12.33 1.90
N LEU A 309 -10.15 -12.70 1.08
CA LEU A 309 -10.16 -14.01 0.40
C LEU A 309 -9.01 -14.14 -0.62
N LEU A 310 -8.67 -13.07 -1.35
CA LEU A 310 -7.49 -13.05 -2.21
C LEU A 310 -6.20 -13.22 -1.41
N ARG A 311 -6.10 -12.57 -0.24
CA ARG A 311 -4.96 -12.75 0.67
C ARG A 311 -4.86 -14.18 1.18
N PHE A 312 -5.97 -14.77 1.60
CA PHE A 312 -6.04 -16.19 1.95
C PHE A 312 -5.60 -17.08 0.80
N SER A 313 -6.07 -16.81 -0.42
CA SER A 313 -5.64 -17.55 -1.61
C SER A 313 -4.11 -17.49 -1.81
N GLY A 314 -3.53 -16.29 -1.72
CA GLY A 314 -2.09 -16.07 -1.87
C GLY A 314 -1.25 -16.78 -0.80
N ILE A 315 -1.65 -16.70 0.47
CA ILE A 315 -0.92 -17.38 1.54
C ILE A 315 -1.08 -18.90 1.46
N PHE A 316 -2.27 -19.44 1.13
CA PHE A 316 -2.43 -20.89 0.95
C PHE A 316 -1.61 -21.44 -0.21
N ASN A 317 -1.46 -20.67 -1.30
CA ASN A 317 -0.53 -21.01 -2.38
C ASN A 317 0.92 -21.06 -1.89
N SER A 318 1.32 -20.10 -1.05
CA SER A 318 2.67 -20.07 -0.45
C SER A 318 2.90 -21.22 0.55
N LEU A 319 1.84 -21.71 1.20
CA LEU A 319 1.84 -22.87 2.09
C LEU A 319 1.71 -24.21 1.34
N HIS A 320 1.61 -24.21 0.01
CA HIS A 320 1.34 -25.40 -0.83
C HIS A 320 0.04 -26.14 -0.45
N ILE A 321 -1.02 -25.38 -0.20
CA ILE A 321 -2.37 -25.89 0.11
C ILE A 321 -3.32 -25.48 -1.03
N ASP A 322 -3.10 -26.04 -2.21
CA ASP A 322 -3.72 -25.61 -3.47
C ASP A 322 -5.25 -25.73 -3.47
N ASP A 323 -5.81 -26.72 -2.75
CA ASP A 323 -7.25 -26.91 -2.63
C ASP A 323 -7.91 -25.74 -1.91
N LEU A 324 -7.34 -25.28 -0.79
CA LEU A 324 -7.81 -24.10 -0.06
C LEU A 324 -7.52 -22.80 -0.80
N ALA A 325 -6.37 -22.70 -1.49
CA ALA A 325 -6.03 -21.54 -2.29
C ALA A 325 -7.06 -21.30 -3.40
N ASN A 326 -7.43 -22.37 -4.12
CA ASN A 326 -8.45 -22.34 -5.16
C ASN A 326 -9.86 -22.10 -4.57
N TYR A 327 -10.16 -22.67 -3.40
CA TYR A 327 -11.44 -22.47 -2.73
C TYR A 327 -11.65 -20.99 -2.34
N ALA A 328 -10.63 -20.37 -1.72
CA ALA A 328 -10.66 -18.96 -1.37
C ALA A 328 -10.78 -18.07 -2.61
N PHE A 329 -10.02 -18.36 -3.67
CA PHE A 329 -10.07 -17.61 -4.92
C PHE A 329 -11.46 -17.65 -5.58
N LYS A 330 -12.05 -18.84 -5.72
CA LYS A 330 -13.41 -18.98 -6.29
C LYS A 330 -14.47 -18.25 -5.50
N LYS A 331 -14.33 -18.18 -4.16
CA LYS A 331 -15.23 -17.39 -3.32
C LYS A 331 -14.99 -15.88 -3.53
N ALA A 332 -13.73 -15.45 -3.64
CA ALA A 332 -13.38 -14.06 -3.93
C ALA A 332 -13.98 -13.61 -5.27
N GLU A 333 -13.83 -14.41 -6.32
CA GLU A 333 -14.36 -14.15 -7.66
C GLU A 333 -15.88 -13.93 -7.64
N LYS A 334 -16.62 -14.74 -6.88
CA LYS A 334 -18.09 -14.60 -6.71
C LYS A 334 -18.49 -13.31 -5.99
N LEU A 335 -17.68 -12.84 -5.04
CA LEU A 335 -17.99 -11.67 -4.22
C LEU A 335 -17.51 -10.36 -4.84
N GLY A 336 -16.47 -10.40 -5.69
CA GLY A 336 -15.84 -9.22 -6.27
C GLY A 336 -15.68 -9.31 -7.78
N ILE A 337 -16.72 -9.73 -8.49
CA ILE A 337 -16.68 -9.95 -9.96
C ILE A 337 -16.17 -8.73 -10.75
N ASP A 338 -16.40 -7.53 -10.21
CA ASP A 338 -15.98 -6.26 -10.81
C ASP A 338 -14.63 -5.71 -10.31
N SER A 339 -14.03 -6.33 -9.29
CA SER A 339 -12.77 -5.89 -8.68
C SER A 339 -11.63 -5.89 -9.69
N CYS A 340 -10.89 -4.79 -9.73
CA CYS A 340 -9.68 -4.66 -10.52
C CYS A 340 -8.59 -5.66 -10.13
N SER A 341 -8.48 -5.95 -8.84
CA SER A 341 -7.53 -6.91 -8.27
C SER A 341 -7.88 -8.35 -8.67
N ILE A 342 -9.16 -8.70 -8.73
CA ILE A 342 -9.60 -10.03 -9.22
C ILE A 342 -9.30 -10.14 -10.72
N LYS A 343 -9.70 -9.14 -11.51
CA LYS A 343 -9.47 -9.10 -12.96
C LYS A 343 -7.98 -9.21 -13.29
N ARG A 344 -7.11 -8.47 -12.58
CA ARG A 344 -5.64 -8.55 -12.73
C ARG A 344 -5.10 -9.93 -12.36
N ASN A 345 -5.54 -10.52 -11.24
CA ASN A 345 -5.09 -11.86 -10.84
C ASN A 345 -5.46 -12.93 -11.88
N ILE A 346 -6.68 -12.91 -12.41
CA ILE A 346 -7.11 -13.82 -13.49
C ILE A 346 -6.19 -13.65 -14.72
N VAL A 347 -5.96 -12.40 -15.15
CA VAL A 347 -5.09 -12.10 -16.30
C VAL A 347 -3.66 -12.57 -16.06
N MET A 348 -3.10 -12.36 -14.86
CA MET A 348 -1.74 -12.80 -14.52
C MET A 348 -1.60 -14.32 -14.47
N GLN A 349 -2.54 -15.02 -13.82
CA GLN A 349 -2.53 -16.48 -13.77
C GLN A 349 -2.63 -17.11 -15.16
N MET A 350 -3.40 -16.49 -16.06
CA MET A 350 -3.60 -17.00 -17.41
C MET A 350 -2.59 -16.48 -18.43
N LYS A 351 -1.67 -15.57 -18.05
CA LYS A 351 -0.71 -14.90 -18.96
C LYS A 351 0.14 -15.86 -19.79
N ASN A 352 0.47 -17.01 -19.21
CA ASN A 352 1.29 -18.05 -19.84
C ASN A 352 0.48 -19.29 -20.24
N SER A 353 -0.86 -19.24 -20.19
CA SER A 353 -1.72 -20.37 -20.54
C SER A 353 -2.15 -20.31 -22.01
N ILE A 354 -2.42 -21.48 -22.60
CA ILE A 354 -2.96 -21.60 -23.97
C ILE A 354 -4.35 -20.92 -24.07
N TYR A 355 -5.04 -20.74 -22.94
CA TYR A 355 -6.34 -20.10 -22.83
C TYR A 355 -6.27 -18.58 -22.63
N PHE A 356 -5.09 -17.95 -22.72
CA PHE A 356 -4.96 -16.51 -22.52
C PHE A 356 -5.85 -15.68 -23.46
N SER A 357 -6.19 -16.18 -24.65
CA SER A 357 -7.12 -15.55 -25.59
C SER A 357 -8.58 -15.54 -25.11
N GLN A 358 -8.97 -16.46 -24.22
CA GLN A 358 -10.33 -16.54 -23.66
C GLN A 358 -10.59 -15.50 -22.56
N VAL A 359 -9.54 -14.80 -22.12
CA VAL A 359 -9.57 -13.80 -21.04
C VAL A 359 -9.71 -12.38 -21.58
N ASP A 360 -10.00 -12.21 -22.88
CA ASP A 360 -10.00 -10.90 -23.54
C ASP A 360 -11.02 -9.91 -22.94
N ASN A 361 -12.15 -10.38 -22.42
CA ASN A 361 -13.11 -9.54 -21.70
C ASN A 361 -12.53 -9.00 -20.38
N TYR A 362 -11.76 -9.83 -19.66
CA TYR A 362 -11.04 -9.43 -18.45
C TYR A 362 -9.83 -8.54 -18.76
N LYS A 363 -9.14 -8.74 -19.90
CA LYS A 363 -8.08 -7.82 -20.37
C LYS A 363 -8.63 -6.43 -20.70
N ARG A 364 -9.72 -6.36 -21.46
CA ARG A 364 -10.35 -5.08 -21.83
C ARG A 364 -10.92 -4.34 -20.62
N SER A 365 -11.50 -5.06 -19.66
CA SER A 365 -12.01 -4.45 -18.43
C SER A 365 -10.91 -4.10 -17.42
N SER A 366 -9.81 -4.85 -17.37
CA SER A 366 -8.63 -4.51 -16.54
C SER A 366 -7.74 -3.41 -17.13
N PHE A 367 -7.91 -3.05 -18.40
CA PHE A 367 -7.20 -1.91 -19.00
C PHE A 367 -7.46 -0.60 -18.25
N TRP A 368 -8.66 -0.42 -17.68
CA TRP A 368 -9.02 0.76 -16.87
C TRP A 368 -8.65 0.60 -15.39
N CYS A 369 -8.14 -0.56 -15.00
CA CYS A 369 -7.62 -0.83 -13.69
C CYS A 369 -6.14 -0.46 -13.64
N PHE A 370 -5.82 0.84 -13.74
CA PHE A 370 -4.46 1.37 -13.60
C PHE A 370 -4.02 1.43 -12.15
#